data_AF-A0A9J6EE59-F1
#
_entry.id   AF-A0A9J6EE59-F1
#
_cell.length_a   1.000
_cell.length_b   1.000
_cell.length_c   1.000
_cell.angle_alpha   90.00
_cell.angle_beta   90.00
_cell.angle_gamma   90.00
#
_symmetry.space_group_name_H-M   'P 1'
#
loop_
_entity.id
_entity.type
_entity.pdbx_description
1 polymer ?
#
loop_
_entity_poly.entity_id
_entity_poly.type
_entity_poly.pdbx_seq_one_letter_code
_entity_poly.pdbx_strand_id
1 'polypeptide(L)'
;MELKKRHEDALVADVSFTKEKAKEKEPAALFLIDQIENFKKKRPSWSEKTTRRCVVLRHLSTSAYEHIRGEMHLKLPCRKTPSNYLGTTSGETGFSKLAEARLRVEAEKLTAHSQGCVHS
;
A
#
# COMPACT_ATOMS: atom_id res chain seq x y z
N MET A 1 -18.58 34.93 -7.89
CA MET A 1 -18.54 34.35 -6.53
C MET A 1 -19.16 32.94 -6.52
N GLU A 2 -20.28 32.74 -7.22
CA GLU A 2 -21.01 31.45 -7.27
C GLU A 2 -20.25 30.27 -7.91
N LEU A 3 -19.49 30.50 -9.00
CA LEU A 3 -18.67 29.47 -9.65
C LEU A 3 -17.60 28.88 -8.73
N LYS A 4 -16.93 29.72 -7.92
CA LYS A 4 -15.91 29.26 -6.96
C LYS A 4 -16.51 28.37 -5.89
N LYS A 5 -17.67 28.76 -5.37
CA LYS A 5 -18.42 27.98 -4.38
C LYS A 5 -18.80 26.60 -4.93
N ARG A 6 -19.35 26.53 -6.15
CA ARG A 6 -19.69 25.25 -6.79
C ARG A 6 -18.47 24.34 -6.97
N HIS A 7 -17.33 24.91 -7.31
CA HIS A 7 -16.09 24.16 -7.43
C HIS A 7 -15.59 23.63 -6.08
N GLU A 8 -15.64 24.44 -5.03
CA GLU A 8 -15.31 24.01 -3.66
C GLU A 8 -16.24 22.89 -3.17
N ASP A 9 -17.55 23.02 -3.42
CA ASP A 9 -18.55 22.00 -3.09
C ASP A 9 -18.27 20.68 -3.81
N ALA A 10 -17.87 20.74 -5.08
CA ALA A 10 -17.48 19.56 -5.87
C ALA A 10 -16.23 18.87 -5.29
N LEU A 11 -15.19 19.64 -4.94
CA LEU A 11 -13.98 19.08 -4.31
C LEU A 11 -14.29 18.38 -2.99
N VAL A 12 -15.18 18.96 -2.18
CA VAL A 12 -15.61 18.34 -0.92
C VAL A 12 -16.36 17.04 -1.17
N ALA A 13 -17.22 16.99 -2.20
CA ALA A 13 -17.91 15.78 -2.61
C ALA A 13 -16.92 14.68 -3.05
N ASP A 14 -15.92 15.01 -3.87
CA ASP A 14 -14.91 14.06 -4.35
C ASP A 14 -14.05 13.48 -3.22
N VAL A 15 -13.64 14.32 -2.27
CA VAL A 15 -12.91 13.87 -1.07
C VAL A 15 -13.79 12.96 -0.21
N SER A 16 -15.08 13.28 -0.09
CA SER A 16 -16.04 12.45 0.67
C SER A 16 -16.24 11.10 0.01
N PHE A 17 -16.41 11.06 -1.31
CA PHE A 17 -16.46 9.82 -2.09
C PHE A 17 -15.19 8.98 -1.91
N THR A 18 -14.02 9.61 -1.97
CA THR A 18 -12.74 8.93 -1.75
C THR A 18 -12.65 8.33 -0.35
N LYS A 19 -13.20 9.00 0.67
CA LYS A 19 -13.27 8.45 2.03
C LYS A 19 -14.16 7.20 2.12
N GLU A 20 -15.31 7.18 1.46
CA GLU A 20 -16.16 5.98 1.44
C GLU A 20 -15.45 4.81 0.75
N LYS A 21 -14.78 5.06 -0.38
CA LYS A 21 -13.95 4.03 -1.04
C LYS A 21 -12.78 3.55 -0.19
N ALA A 22 -12.19 4.44 0.61
CA ALA A 22 -11.16 4.04 1.56
C ALA A 22 -11.71 3.10 2.65
N LYS A 23 -12.96 3.31 3.13
CA LYS A 23 -13.63 2.39 4.08
C LYS A 23 -13.91 1.03 3.46
N GLU A 24 -14.25 0.99 2.16
CA GLU A 24 -14.35 -0.23 1.35
C GLU A 24 -12.99 -0.90 1.10
N LYS A 25 -11.91 -0.41 1.72
CA LYS A 25 -10.55 -0.92 1.63
C LYS A 25 -9.96 -0.82 0.22
N GLU A 26 -10.48 0.08 -0.61
CA GLU A 26 -10.00 0.28 -1.97
C GLU A 26 -8.55 0.81 -1.94
N PRO A 27 -7.61 0.08 -2.59
CA PRO A 27 -6.21 0.45 -2.80
C PRO A 27 -5.89 1.93 -3.03
N ALA A 28 -6.47 2.51 -4.08
CA ALA A 28 -6.15 3.85 -4.54
C ALA A 28 -6.71 4.89 -3.58
N ALA A 29 -7.96 4.71 -3.14
CA ALA A 29 -8.61 5.58 -2.19
C ALA A 29 -7.85 5.66 -0.85
N LEU A 30 -7.42 4.52 -0.30
CA LEU A 30 -6.60 4.49 0.93
C LEU A 30 -5.30 5.28 0.78
N PHE A 31 -4.62 5.12 -0.36
CA PHE A 31 -3.39 5.84 -0.63
C PHE A 31 -3.64 7.36 -0.70
N LEU A 32 -4.68 7.78 -1.42
CA LEU A 32 -5.04 9.19 -1.58
C LEU A 32 -5.44 9.84 -0.25
N ILE A 33 -6.25 9.16 0.57
CA ILE A 33 -6.61 9.67 1.91
C ILE A 33 -5.36 9.80 2.79
N ASP A 34 -4.47 8.81 2.80
CA ASP A 34 -3.20 8.91 3.54
C ASP A 34 -2.37 10.12 3.07
N GLN A 35 -2.35 10.44 1.77
CA GLN A 35 -1.65 11.63 1.28
C GLN A 35 -2.32 12.92 1.75
N ILE A 36 -3.65 13.02 1.66
CA ILE A 36 -4.42 14.19 2.10
C ILE A 36 -4.22 14.43 3.61
N GLU A 37 -4.34 13.38 4.43
CA GLU A 37 -4.18 13.48 5.88
C GLU A 37 -2.76 13.84 6.30
N ASN A 38 -1.75 13.41 5.55
CA ASN A 38 -0.35 13.68 5.85
C ASN A 38 0.19 14.96 5.23
N PHE A 39 -0.54 15.58 4.29
CA PHE A 39 -0.06 16.74 3.54
C PHE A 39 0.44 17.87 4.46
N LYS A 40 -0.32 18.18 5.51
CA LYS A 40 -0.02 19.26 6.48
C LYS A 40 0.82 18.79 7.67
N LYS A 41 1.07 17.49 7.83
CA LYS A 41 1.75 16.95 9.02
C LYS A 41 3.27 17.10 8.89
N LYS A 42 3.90 17.66 9.93
CA LYS A 42 5.37 17.68 10.06
C LYS A 42 5.96 16.27 10.23
N ARG A 43 5.21 15.39 10.91
CA ARG A 43 5.53 13.97 11.12
C ARG A 43 4.37 13.11 10.61
N PRO A 44 4.39 12.72 9.34
CA PRO A 44 3.35 11.86 8.76
C PRO A 44 3.25 10.49 9.43
N SER A 45 2.06 9.91 9.37
CA SER A 45 1.72 8.55 9.81
C SER A 45 0.99 7.84 8.67
N TRP A 46 1.41 6.64 8.31
CA TRP A 46 0.82 5.91 7.18
C TRP A 46 0.11 4.66 7.65
N SER A 47 -0.95 4.28 6.95
CA SER A 47 -1.53 2.95 7.12
C SER A 47 -0.52 1.86 6.73
N GLU A 48 -0.70 0.67 7.29
CA GLU A 48 0.11 -0.49 6.93
C GLU A 48 0.05 -0.80 5.42
N LYS A 49 -1.14 -0.68 4.83
CA LYS A 49 -1.36 -0.91 3.39
C LYS A 49 -0.56 0.05 2.52
N THR A 50 -0.58 1.35 2.86
CA THR A 50 0.23 2.36 2.17
C THR A 50 1.72 2.11 2.33
N THR A 51 2.14 1.70 3.53
CA THR A 51 3.54 1.36 3.80
C THR A 51 4.00 0.17 2.93
N ARG A 52 3.21 -0.90 2.85
CA ARG A 52 3.50 -2.06 1.99
C ARG A 52 3.60 -1.68 0.51
N ARG A 53 2.71 -0.81 0.02
CA ARG A 53 2.80 -0.29 -1.36
C ARG A 53 4.07 0.51 -1.59
N CYS A 54 4.46 1.34 -0.63
CA CYS A 54 5.69 2.12 -0.71
C CYS A 54 6.95 1.23 -0.75
N VAL A 55 6.95 0.09 -0.04
CA VAL A 55 8.01 -0.92 -0.14
C VAL A 55 8.12 -1.43 -1.57
N VAL A 56 6.99 -1.85 -2.15
CA VAL A 56 6.93 -2.38 -3.52
C VAL A 56 7.40 -1.32 -4.53
N LEU A 57 6.87 -0.08 -4.44
CA LEU A 57 7.26 1.01 -5.33
C LEU A 57 8.76 1.29 -5.28
N ARG A 58 9.35 1.31 -4.09
CA ARG A 58 10.79 1.51 -3.91
C ARG A 58 11.62 0.35 -4.46
N HIS A 59 11.12 -0.88 -4.33
CA HIS A 59 11.77 -2.06 -4.91
C HIS A 59 11.75 -2.02 -6.44
N LEU A 60 10.63 -1.59 -7.06
CA LEU A 60 10.51 -1.44 -8.50
C LEU A 60 11.45 -0.35 -9.04
N SER A 61 11.55 0.79 -8.37
CA SER A 61 12.52 1.82 -8.71
C SER A 61 12.86 2.69 -7.51
N THR A 62 14.07 2.51 -6.98
CA THR A 62 14.56 3.35 -5.90
C THR A 62 14.78 4.80 -6.36
N SER A 63 15.26 5.02 -7.59
CA SER A 63 15.49 6.37 -8.12
C SER A 63 14.18 7.15 -8.24
N ALA A 64 13.13 6.53 -8.79
CA ALA A 64 11.83 7.17 -8.91
C ALA A 64 11.23 7.47 -7.53
N TYR A 65 11.34 6.53 -6.60
CA TYR A 65 10.84 6.70 -5.24
C TYR A 65 11.50 7.88 -4.51
N GLU A 66 12.84 7.96 -4.56
CA GLU A 66 13.57 9.06 -3.92
C GLU A 66 13.33 10.40 -4.62
N HIS A 67 13.17 10.42 -5.95
CA HIS A 67 12.82 11.64 -6.69
C HIS A 67 11.43 12.16 -6.30
N ILE A 68 10.40 11.30 -6.31
CA ILE A 68 9.02 11.67 -5.91
C ILE A 68 9.00 12.19 -4.47
N ARG A 69 9.76 11.56 -3.57
CA ARG A 69 9.85 11.97 -2.17
C ARG A 69 10.63 13.28 -1.99
N GLY A 70 11.73 13.45 -2.70
CA GLY A 70 12.61 14.63 -2.63
C GLY A 70 11.91 15.90 -3.12
N GLU A 71 11.19 15.78 -4.23
CA GLU A 71 10.38 16.88 -4.81
C GLU A 71 9.08 17.16 -4.03
N MET A 72 8.79 16.38 -2.98
CA MET A 72 7.57 16.47 -2.19
C MET A 72 6.25 16.37 -2.98
N HIS A 73 6.28 15.78 -4.18
CA HIS A 73 5.06 15.46 -4.94
C HIS A 73 4.10 14.57 -4.12
N LEU A 74 4.67 13.65 -3.34
CA LEU A 74 3.94 12.80 -2.41
C LEU A 74 4.68 12.71 -1.07
N LYS A 75 3.92 12.69 0.04
CA LYS A 75 4.44 12.40 1.39
C LYS A 75 4.66 10.89 1.52
N LEU A 76 5.82 10.44 1.06
CA LEU A 76 6.24 9.04 1.13
C LEU A 76 7.08 8.75 2.39
N PRO A 77 6.96 7.54 2.98
CA PRO A 77 7.77 7.12 4.12
C PRO A 77 9.28 7.22 3.83
N CYS A 78 10.08 7.61 4.83
CA CYS A 78 11.53 7.61 4.70
C CYS A 78 12.10 6.18 4.85
N ARG A 79 13.33 5.93 4.40
CA ARG A 79 14.03 4.61 4.45
C ARG A 79 13.81 3.79 5.73
N LYS A 80 13.74 4.45 6.90
CA LYS A 80 13.60 3.78 8.20
C LYS A 80 12.18 3.26 8.48
N THR A 81 11.15 3.88 7.91
CA THR A 81 9.75 3.51 8.19
C THR A 81 9.34 2.18 7.55
N PRO A 82 9.70 1.87 6.29
CA PRO A 82 9.49 0.54 5.72
C PRO A 82 10.29 -0.55 6.44
N SER A 83 11.55 -0.27 6.82
CA SER A 83 12.40 -1.22 7.54
C SER A 83 11.88 -1.55 8.94
N ASN A 84 11.27 -0.61 9.65
CA ASN A 84 10.63 -0.87 10.94
C ASN A 84 9.33 -1.67 10.80
N TYR A 85 8.60 -1.50 9.69
CA TYR A 85 7.34 -2.22 9.42
C TYR A 85 7.55 -3.65 8.93
N LEU A 86 8.67 -3.94 8.28
CA LEU A 86 9.03 -5.29 7.84
C LEU A 86 9.53 -6.18 9.00
N GLY A 87 9.71 -5.60 10.20
CA GLY A 87 10.46 -6.24 11.28
C GLY A 87 11.91 -6.46 10.87
N THR A 88 12.78 -6.74 11.83
CA THR A 88 14.03 -7.44 11.51
C THR A 88 13.64 -8.78 10.89
N THR A 89 13.50 -8.85 9.57
CA THR A 89 13.75 -10.10 8.87
C THR A 89 15.19 -10.42 9.23
N SER A 90 15.37 -11.30 10.22
CA SER A 90 16.64 -11.98 10.45
C SER A 90 17.17 -12.29 9.06
N GLY A 91 18.37 -11.80 8.74
CA GLY A 91 19.00 -12.00 7.44
C GLY A 91 19.37 -13.46 7.27
N GLU A 92 18.38 -14.36 7.30
CA GLU A 92 18.48 -15.71 6.82
C GLU A 92 18.68 -15.58 5.31
N THR A 93 19.94 -15.60 4.89
CA THR A 93 20.33 -15.88 3.52
C THR A 93 19.82 -17.29 3.19
N GLY A 94 18.66 -17.36 2.53
CA GLY A 94 17.93 -18.59 2.22
C GLY A 94 16.43 -18.34 2.02
N PHE A 95 15.67 -19.37 1.64
CA PHE A 95 14.20 -19.31 1.59
C PHE A 95 13.66 -18.94 2.98
N SER A 96 12.99 -17.79 3.11
CA SER A 96 12.41 -17.40 4.39
C SER A 96 11.33 -18.39 4.83
N LYS A 97 11.23 -18.68 6.13
CA LYS A 97 10.15 -19.52 6.71
C LYS A 97 8.74 -19.04 6.34
N LEU A 98 8.58 -17.73 6.09
CA LEU A 98 7.34 -17.15 5.59
C LEU A 98 7.07 -17.54 4.13
N ALA A 99 8.10 -17.56 3.27
CA ALA A 99 7.99 -18.06 1.91
C ALA A 99 7.71 -19.57 1.90
N GLU A 100 8.37 -20.35 2.76
CA GLU A 100 8.10 -21.79 2.92
C GLU A 100 6.66 -22.05 3.36
N ALA A 101 6.16 -21.32 4.36
CA ALA A 101 4.78 -21.44 4.82
C ALA A 101 3.75 -21.09 3.73
N ARG A 102 4.02 -20.04 2.93
CA ARG A 102 3.16 -19.68 1.79
C ARG A 102 3.19 -20.74 0.70
N LEU A 103 4.37 -21.27 0.36
CA LEU A 103 4.54 -22.32 -0.63
C LEU A 103 3.85 -23.63 -0.18
N ARG A 104 3.89 -23.97 1.11
CA ARG A 104 3.16 -25.13 1.65
C ARG A 104 1.66 -24.98 1.49
N VAL A 105 1.11 -23.82 1.82
CA VAL A 105 -0.33 -23.54 1.63
C VAL A 105 -0.73 -23.58 0.14
N GLU A 106 0.13 -23.10 -0.75
CA GLU A 106 -0.10 -23.18 -2.20
C GLU A 106 -0.03 -24.63 -2.71
N ALA A 107 0.92 -25.44 -2.21
CA ALA A 107 1.05 -26.85 -2.55
C ALA A 107 -0.16 -27.69 -2.09
N GLU A 108 -0.65 -27.47 -0.87
CA GLU A 108 -1.85 -28.13 -0.33
C GLU A 108 -3.11 -27.82 -1.15
N LYS A 109 -3.22 -26.59 -1.68
CA LYS A 109 -4.34 -26.20 -2.56
C LYS A 109 -4.27 -26.89 -3.93
N LEU A 110 -3.07 -27.09 -4.47
CA LEU A 110 -2.85 -27.77 -5.74
C LEU A 110 -3.13 -29.27 -5.63
N THR A 111 -2.74 -29.91 -4.53
CA THR A 111 -3.05 -31.33 -4.29
C THR A 111 -4.55 -31.56 -4.11
N ALA A 112 -5.24 -30.68 -3.38
CA ALA A 112 -6.70 -30.72 -3.25
C ALA A 112 -7.44 -30.56 -4.59
N HIS A 113 -6.91 -29.78 -5.54
CA HIS A 113 -7.48 -29.67 -6.90
C HIS A 113 -7.17 -30.88 -7.78
N SER A 114 -6.01 -31.51 -7.62
CA SER A 114 -5.64 -32.71 -8.39
C SER A 114 -6.43 -33.97 -7.99
N GLN A 115 -6.94 -34.04 -6.75
CA GLN A 115 -7.77 -35.15 -6.27
C GLN A 115 -9.25 -35.05 -6.68
N GLY A 116 -9.67 -33.95 -7.31
CA GLY A 116 -11.03 -33.76 -7.83
C GLY A 116 -11.23 -34.15 -9.30
N CYS A 117 -10.17 -34.50 -10.04
CA CYS A 117 -10.22 -34.80 -11.48
C CYS A 117 -9.90 -36.25 -11.84
N VAL A 118 -10.09 -37.20 -10.91
CA VAL A 118 -10.16 -38.62 -11.25
C VAL A 118 -11.48 -39.10 -10.70
N HIS A 119 -12.53 -39.08 -11.52
CA HIS A 119 -13.76 -39.91 -11.50
C HIS A 119 -14.76 -39.26 -12.48
N SER A 120 -14.55 -39.51 -13.77
CA SER A 120 -15.57 -39.41 -14.83
C SER A 120 -15.24 -40.47 -15.87
#